data_AF-A0A956VMU0-F1
#
_entry.id   AF-A0A956VMU0-F1
#
_cell.length_a   1.000
_cell.length_b   1.000
_cell.length_c   1.000
_cell.angle_alpha   90.00
_cell.angle_beta   90.00
_cell.angle_gamma   90.00
#
_symmetry.space_group_name_H-M   'P 1'
#
loop_
_entity.id
_entity.type
_entity.pdbx_description
1 polymer ?
#
loop_
_entity_poly.entity_id
_entity_poly.type
_entity_poly.pdbx_seq_one_letter_code
_entity_poly.pdbx_strand_id
1 'polypeptide(L)'
;ISGAFAERKKFSAFVLFSLAWSTFIYSPLAHWVWGGGWLFERGALDFAGGTVVHLSSGVSALVCAIVLGKRTGFGKDEMEPHNVPYTILGAALLWFGWFGFNAGSALGANGQAAMAFLVTNIAGAAGGLGWLGYSWIVKGKPSVVGGVAGAVAGLVAITPAAGFVDPLAAIAIGLIGGILSGFAVDLLKKNFGVDDALDVFA
;
A
#
# COMPACT_ATOMS: atom_id res chain seq x y z
N ILE A 1 -4.05 -1.51 7.47
CA ILE A 1 -4.28 -2.66 8.39
C ILE A 1 -5.76 -3.05 8.50
N SER A 2 -6.68 -2.12 8.85
CA SER A 2 -8.10 -2.46 9.09
C SER A 2 -8.79 -3.19 7.94
N GLY A 3 -8.44 -2.85 6.70
CA GLY A 3 -8.94 -3.53 5.52
C GLY A 3 -8.69 -5.03 5.49
N ALA A 4 -7.59 -5.53 6.06
CA ALA A 4 -7.23 -6.95 5.97
C ALA A 4 -8.18 -7.87 6.77
N PHE A 5 -8.74 -7.34 7.86
CA PHE A 5 -9.65 -8.05 8.74
C PHE A 5 -11.09 -7.50 8.70
N ALA A 6 -11.44 -6.79 7.63
CA ALA A 6 -12.79 -6.29 7.42
C ALA A 6 -13.82 -7.42 7.63
N GLU A 7 -14.99 -7.05 8.17
CA GLU A 7 -16.16 -7.91 8.40
C GLU A 7 -16.03 -8.96 9.52
N ARG A 8 -14.84 -9.14 10.13
CA ARG A 8 -14.62 -10.24 11.10
C ARG A 8 -13.88 -9.90 12.39
N LYS A 9 -13.71 -8.62 12.71
CA LYS A 9 -13.09 -8.18 13.97
C LYS A 9 -14.10 -7.49 14.88
N LYS A 10 -14.08 -7.85 16.17
CA LYS A 10 -14.81 -7.11 17.22
C LYS A 10 -14.25 -5.69 17.32
N PHE A 11 -15.13 -4.70 17.42
CA PHE A 11 -14.72 -3.29 17.51
C PHE A 11 -13.82 -3.00 18.71
N SER A 12 -14.10 -3.57 19.88
CA SER A 12 -13.23 -3.40 21.07
C SER A 12 -11.81 -3.93 20.83
N ALA A 13 -11.68 -5.08 20.18
CA ALA A 13 -10.38 -5.63 19.80
C ALA A 13 -9.66 -4.78 18.74
N PHE A 14 -10.41 -4.11 17.86
CA PHE A 14 -9.85 -3.14 16.91
C PHE A 14 -9.25 -1.93 17.64
N VAL A 15 -9.98 -1.33 18.58
CA VAL A 15 -9.49 -0.17 19.35
C VAL A 15 -8.24 -0.53 20.13
N LEU A 16 -8.26 -1.63 20.89
CA LEU A 16 -7.12 -2.07 21.68
C LEU A 16 -5.90 -2.36 20.80
N PHE A 17 -6.11 -3.04 19.67
CA PHE A 17 -5.05 -3.32 18.71
C PHE A 17 -4.46 -2.03 18.14
N SER A 18 -5.29 -1.05 17.76
CA SER A 18 -4.82 0.20 17.16
C SER A 18 -3.96 1.01 18.15
N LEU A 19 -4.37 1.07 19.42
CA LEU A 19 -3.58 1.71 20.47
C LEU A 19 -2.25 0.98 20.69
N ALA A 20 -2.29 -0.34 20.90
CA ALA A 20 -1.08 -1.13 21.12
C ALA A 20 -0.13 -1.09 19.92
N TRP A 21 -0.65 -1.22 18.70
CA TRP A 21 0.16 -1.19 17.48
C TRP A 21 0.80 0.17 17.26
N SER A 22 0.06 1.26 17.48
CA SER A 22 0.60 2.62 17.39
C SER A 22 1.75 2.83 18.39
N THR A 23 1.56 2.42 19.65
CA THR A 23 2.56 2.62 20.71
C THR A 23 3.77 1.70 20.57
N PHE A 24 3.58 0.43 20.28
CA PHE A 24 4.65 -0.57 20.37
C PHE A 24 5.27 -0.94 19.02
N ILE A 25 4.62 -0.63 17.89
CA ILE A 25 5.15 -0.93 16.56
C ILE A 25 5.45 0.36 15.80
N TYR A 26 4.44 1.22 15.63
CA TYR A 26 4.61 2.43 14.81
C TYR A 26 5.60 3.42 15.42
N SER A 27 5.42 3.82 16.68
CA SER A 27 6.30 4.80 17.33
C SER A 27 7.77 4.35 17.37
N PRO A 28 8.10 3.10 17.73
CA PRO A 28 9.48 2.62 17.66
C PRO A 28 10.06 2.62 16.24
N LEU A 29 9.30 2.15 15.24
CA LEU A 29 9.77 2.16 13.85
C LEU A 29 10.01 3.59 13.34
N ALA A 30 9.10 4.52 13.63
CA ALA A 30 9.26 5.92 13.29
C ALA A 30 10.50 6.52 13.97
N HIS A 31 10.76 6.19 15.24
CA HIS A 31 11.97 6.63 15.91
C HIS A 31 13.25 6.04 15.29
N TRP A 32 13.24 4.74 14.94
CA TRP A 32 14.40 4.08 14.35
C TRP A 32 14.77 4.68 12.98
N VAL A 33 13.78 4.99 12.15
CA VAL A 33 13.97 5.43 10.76
C VAL A 33 14.07 6.96 10.62
N TRP A 34 13.26 7.72 11.35
CA TRP A 34 13.17 9.18 11.21
C TRP A 34 13.59 9.95 12.46
N GLY A 35 13.43 9.37 13.64
CA GLY A 35 13.67 10.03 14.92
C GLY A 35 15.12 9.97 15.41
N GLY A 36 16.09 9.70 14.54
CA GLY A 36 17.50 9.58 14.91
C GLY A 36 17.90 8.27 15.59
N GLY A 37 17.10 7.21 15.46
CA GLY A 37 17.46 5.89 15.97
C GLY A 37 18.42 5.12 15.05
N TRP A 38 18.61 3.83 15.34
CA TRP A 38 19.70 3.05 14.76
C TRP A 38 19.64 2.84 13.23
N LEU A 39 18.44 2.83 12.61
CA LEU A 39 18.32 2.70 11.15
C LEU A 39 18.72 4.00 10.47
N PHE A 40 18.32 5.14 11.04
CA PHE A 40 18.76 6.46 10.61
C PHE A 40 20.29 6.58 10.68
N GLU A 41 20.90 6.20 11.80
CA GLU A 41 22.37 6.24 11.99
C GLU A 41 23.13 5.34 11.02
N ARG A 42 22.50 4.26 10.53
CA ARG A 42 23.07 3.37 9.50
C ARG A 42 22.81 3.85 8.07
N GLY A 43 22.18 5.00 7.89
CA GLY A 43 21.93 5.60 6.57
C GLY A 43 20.74 4.98 5.83
N ALA A 44 19.75 4.42 6.53
CA ALA A 44 18.52 3.96 5.89
C ALA A 44 17.80 5.13 5.21
N LEU A 45 17.45 4.94 3.94
CA LEU A 45 16.69 5.93 3.16
C LEU A 45 15.23 5.51 3.09
N ASP A 46 14.38 6.32 3.70
CA ASP A 46 12.94 6.18 3.63
C ASP A 46 12.29 7.57 3.68
N PHE A 47 12.03 8.13 2.49
CA PHE A 47 11.64 9.53 2.36
C PHE A 47 10.30 9.84 3.03
N ALA A 48 9.28 9.01 2.80
CA ALA A 48 7.91 9.28 3.27
C ALA A 48 7.24 8.09 3.96
N GLY A 49 7.89 6.92 4.08
CA GLY A 49 7.42 5.83 4.95
C GLY A 49 7.15 4.50 4.27
N GLY A 50 7.96 4.13 3.28
CA GLY A 50 7.95 2.77 2.71
C GLY A 50 8.09 1.69 3.77
N THR A 51 8.99 1.88 4.74
CA THR A 51 9.19 0.95 5.85
C THR A 51 8.26 1.26 7.02
N VAL A 52 8.24 2.53 7.46
CA VAL A 52 7.55 2.95 8.69
C VAL A 52 6.03 2.81 8.56
N VAL A 53 5.47 3.06 7.37
CA VAL A 53 4.02 3.05 7.13
C VAL A 53 3.62 1.82 6.33
N HIS A 54 4.18 1.60 5.15
CA HIS A 54 3.63 0.61 4.23
C HIS A 54 4.06 -0.81 4.55
N LEU A 55 5.36 -1.07 4.70
CA LEU A 55 5.85 -2.41 5.07
C LEU A 55 5.32 -2.84 6.44
N SER A 56 5.40 -1.95 7.43
CA SER A 56 4.94 -2.25 8.79
C SER A 56 3.45 -2.58 8.82
N SER A 57 2.62 -1.78 8.15
CA SER A 57 1.17 -1.96 8.13
C SER A 57 0.75 -3.12 7.23
N GLY A 58 1.47 -3.38 6.14
CA GLY A 58 1.28 -4.53 5.27
C GLY A 58 1.57 -5.84 6.00
N VAL A 59 2.76 -6.00 6.59
CA VAL A 59 3.10 -7.20 7.39
C VAL A 59 2.10 -7.40 8.53
N SER A 60 1.70 -6.32 9.20
CA SER A 60 0.68 -6.38 10.25
C SER A 60 -0.69 -6.82 9.73
N ALA A 61 -1.07 -6.37 8.53
CA ALA A 61 -2.28 -6.80 7.84
C ALA A 61 -2.24 -8.31 7.54
N LEU A 62 -1.13 -8.80 6.98
CA LEU A 62 -0.94 -10.22 6.68
C LEU A 62 -1.01 -11.09 7.94
N VAL A 63 -0.29 -10.70 9.00
CA VAL A 63 -0.34 -11.41 10.29
C VAL A 63 -1.76 -11.41 10.85
N CYS A 64 -2.47 -10.28 10.80
CA CYS A 64 -3.87 -10.23 11.25
C CYS A 64 -4.77 -11.15 10.42
N ALA A 65 -4.61 -11.18 9.09
CA ALA A 65 -5.40 -12.02 8.20
C ALA A 65 -5.18 -13.51 8.48
N ILE A 66 -3.93 -13.92 8.76
CA ILE A 66 -3.59 -15.30 9.13
C ILE A 66 -4.15 -15.66 10.50
N VAL A 67 -3.94 -14.82 11.52
CA VAL A 67 -4.34 -15.11 12.91
C VAL A 67 -5.86 -15.14 13.09
N LEU A 68 -6.59 -14.23 12.43
CA LEU A 68 -8.05 -14.21 12.48
C LEU A 68 -8.70 -15.27 11.59
N GLY A 69 -7.95 -15.79 10.62
CA GLY A 69 -8.45 -16.74 9.64
C GLY A 69 -9.35 -16.12 8.59
N LYS A 70 -9.99 -17.01 7.82
CA LYS A 70 -10.81 -16.68 6.65
C LYS A 70 -12.22 -16.22 7.03
N ARG A 71 -12.79 -15.30 6.26
CA ARG A 71 -14.22 -15.00 6.31
C ARG A 71 -15.04 -16.21 5.89
N THR A 72 -16.26 -16.30 6.44
CA THR A 72 -17.27 -17.25 5.96
C THR A 72 -17.51 -17.03 4.47
N GLY A 73 -17.53 -18.11 3.68
CA GLY A 73 -17.71 -18.02 2.23
C GLY A 73 -16.43 -17.83 1.41
N PHE A 74 -15.26 -17.64 2.03
CA PHE A 74 -14.02 -17.41 1.29
C PHE A 74 -13.68 -18.60 0.36
N GLY A 75 -13.51 -18.30 -0.93
CA GLY A 75 -13.28 -19.29 -1.98
C GLY A 75 -14.53 -20.05 -2.45
N LYS A 76 -15.71 -19.70 -1.93
CA LYS A 76 -17.02 -20.27 -2.32
C LYS A 76 -17.95 -19.20 -2.88
N ASP A 77 -17.99 -18.04 -2.23
CA ASP A 77 -18.84 -16.91 -2.58
C ASP A 77 -18.03 -15.85 -3.34
N GLU A 78 -18.70 -15.11 -4.23
CA GLU A 78 -18.10 -13.95 -4.89
C GLU A 78 -17.96 -12.80 -3.89
N MET A 79 -16.72 -12.45 -3.54
CA MET A 79 -16.39 -11.42 -2.54
C MET A 79 -15.98 -10.10 -3.21
N GLU A 80 -16.65 -9.74 -4.32
CA GLU A 80 -16.39 -8.51 -5.05
C GLU A 80 -16.95 -7.27 -4.31
N PRO A 81 -16.36 -6.08 -4.52
CA PRO A 81 -16.88 -4.85 -3.92
C PRO A 81 -18.33 -4.59 -4.34
N HIS A 82 -19.23 -4.48 -3.36
CA HIS A 82 -20.64 -4.16 -3.62
C HIS A 82 -20.84 -2.76 -4.26
N ASN A 83 -19.84 -1.87 -4.14
CA ASN A 83 -19.90 -0.50 -4.67
C ASN A 83 -18.55 -0.06 -5.27
N VAL A 84 -18.38 -0.37 -6.56
CA VAL A 84 -17.19 -0.03 -7.34
C VAL A 84 -16.96 1.50 -7.42
N PRO A 85 -17.97 2.36 -7.68
CA PRO A 85 -17.78 3.81 -7.66
C PRO A 85 -17.19 4.36 -6.36
N TYR A 86 -17.65 3.86 -5.19
CA TYR A 86 -17.08 4.27 -3.90
C TYR A 86 -15.63 3.79 -3.72
N THR A 87 -15.28 2.62 -4.26
CA THR A 87 -13.89 2.14 -4.26
C THR A 87 -13.00 3.08 -5.07
N ILE A 88 -13.46 3.51 -6.24
CA ILE A 88 -12.73 4.48 -7.09
C ILE A 88 -12.61 5.83 -6.38
N LEU A 89 -13.67 6.32 -5.74
CA LEU A 89 -13.64 7.56 -4.97
C LEU A 89 -12.61 7.49 -3.83
N GLY A 90 -12.59 6.38 -3.09
CA GLY A 90 -11.60 6.14 -2.04
C GLY A 90 -10.16 6.16 -2.57
N ALA A 91 -9.91 5.47 -3.68
CA ALA A 91 -8.60 5.49 -4.33
C ALA A 91 -8.20 6.88 -4.84
N ALA A 92 -9.14 7.66 -5.38
CA ALA A 92 -8.88 9.03 -5.83
C ALA A 92 -8.52 9.95 -4.64
N LEU A 93 -9.22 9.82 -3.51
CA LEU A 93 -8.89 10.55 -2.29
C LEU A 93 -7.53 10.15 -1.71
N LEU A 94 -7.20 8.85 -1.75
CA LEU A 94 -5.87 8.36 -1.36
C LEU A 94 -4.78 8.95 -2.25
N TRP A 95 -4.95 8.92 -3.57
CA TRP A 95 -3.99 9.50 -4.50
C TRP A 95 -3.82 11.00 -4.25
N PHE A 96 -4.92 11.74 -4.13
CA PHE A 96 -4.87 13.16 -3.83
C PHE A 96 -4.13 13.45 -2.51
N GLY A 97 -4.45 12.71 -1.44
CA GLY A 97 -3.76 12.83 -0.16
C GLY A 97 -2.29 12.45 -0.24
N TRP A 98 -1.91 11.53 -1.14
CA TRP A 98 -0.55 11.06 -1.31
C TRP A 98 0.41 12.15 -1.80
N PHE A 99 -0.09 13.19 -2.48
CA PHE A 99 0.70 14.36 -2.81
C PHE A 99 1.19 15.07 -1.55
N GLY A 100 0.30 15.29 -0.58
CA GLY A 100 0.68 15.86 0.72
C GLY A 100 1.59 14.93 1.51
N PHE A 101 1.34 13.63 1.44
CA PHE A 101 2.14 12.60 2.12
C PHE A 101 3.61 12.59 1.63
N ASN A 102 3.82 12.48 0.32
CA ASN A 102 5.17 12.43 -0.25
C ASN A 102 5.79 13.83 -0.32
N ALA A 103 5.15 14.82 -0.96
CA ALA A 103 5.76 16.14 -1.12
C ALA A 103 5.95 16.86 0.22
N GLY A 104 5.02 16.68 1.17
CA GLY A 104 5.13 17.24 2.51
C GLY A 104 6.28 16.64 3.34
N SER A 105 6.71 15.42 3.02
CA SER A 105 7.87 14.79 3.66
C SER A 105 9.20 15.47 3.33
N ALA A 106 9.22 16.40 2.37
CA ALA A 106 10.35 17.30 2.15
C ALA A 106 10.50 18.39 3.24
N LEU A 107 9.49 18.54 4.13
CA LEU A 107 9.45 19.52 5.23
C LEU A 107 9.63 20.99 4.80
N GLY A 108 9.32 21.29 3.54
CA GLY A 108 9.36 22.63 2.98
C GLY A 108 8.89 22.67 1.52
N ALA A 109 8.51 23.85 1.04
CA ALA A 109 8.12 24.05 -0.35
C ALA A 109 9.36 24.37 -1.21
N ASN A 110 10.05 23.32 -1.69
CA ASN A 110 11.32 23.43 -2.41
C ASN A 110 11.37 22.49 -3.62
N GLY A 111 12.51 22.46 -4.32
CA GLY A 111 12.70 21.60 -5.49
C GLY A 111 12.52 20.10 -5.20
N GLN A 112 12.87 19.64 -3.99
CA GLN A 112 12.67 18.26 -3.59
C GLN A 112 11.20 17.93 -3.41
N ALA A 113 10.41 18.82 -2.79
CA ALA A 113 8.96 18.67 -2.68
C ALA A 113 8.29 18.63 -4.07
N ALA A 114 8.71 19.49 -4.99
CA ALA A 114 8.22 19.51 -6.37
C ALA A 114 8.55 18.20 -7.11
N MET A 115 9.76 17.67 -6.93
CA MET A 115 10.15 16.38 -7.51
C MET A 115 9.33 15.24 -6.91
N ALA A 116 9.21 15.18 -5.57
CA ALA A 116 8.41 14.18 -4.87
C ALA A 116 6.95 14.20 -5.33
N PHE A 117 6.35 15.38 -5.52
CA PHE A 117 5.01 15.53 -6.08
C PHE A 117 4.92 14.91 -7.49
N LEU A 118 5.86 15.26 -8.38
CA LEU A 118 5.90 14.80 -9.76
C LEU A 118 6.04 13.27 -9.84
N VAL A 119 7.05 12.70 -9.18
CA VAL A 119 7.32 11.26 -9.23
C VAL A 119 6.21 10.44 -8.57
N THR A 120 5.50 11.01 -7.58
CA THR A 120 4.31 10.39 -6.98
C THR A 120 3.21 10.18 -8.02
N ASN A 121 2.91 11.22 -8.80
CA ASN A 121 1.90 11.11 -9.86
C ASN A 121 2.30 10.08 -10.94
N ILE A 122 3.56 10.13 -11.36
CA ILE A 122 4.09 9.25 -12.38
C ILE A 122 4.05 7.79 -11.92
N ALA A 123 4.52 7.51 -10.71
CA ALA A 123 4.54 6.15 -10.17
C ALA A 123 3.13 5.61 -9.91
N GLY A 124 2.19 6.44 -9.42
CA GLY A 124 0.78 6.05 -9.28
C GLY A 124 0.16 5.66 -10.63
N ALA A 125 0.36 6.47 -11.67
CA ALA A 125 -0.12 6.15 -13.02
C ALA A 125 0.54 4.88 -13.59
N ALA A 126 1.86 4.77 -13.44
CA ALA A 126 2.63 3.61 -13.85
C ALA A 126 2.20 2.33 -13.13
N GLY A 127 1.93 2.38 -11.83
CA GLY A 127 1.43 1.23 -11.06
C GLY A 127 0.04 0.77 -11.51
N GLY A 128 -0.85 1.72 -11.80
CA GLY A 128 -2.16 1.39 -12.38
C GLY A 128 -2.01 0.66 -13.72
N LEU A 129 -1.16 1.17 -14.62
CA LEU A 129 -0.87 0.52 -15.90
C LEU A 129 -0.19 -0.85 -15.73
N GLY A 130 0.73 -0.98 -14.78
CA GLY A 130 1.42 -2.23 -14.48
C GLY A 130 0.44 -3.33 -14.05
N TRP A 131 -0.47 -3.01 -13.13
CA TRP A 131 -1.50 -3.96 -12.70
C TRP A 131 -2.48 -4.28 -13.83
N LEU A 132 -2.94 -3.27 -14.58
CA LEU A 132 -3.86 -3.50 -15.71
C LEU A 132 -3.22 -4.42 -16.74
N GLY A 133 -1.96 -4.20 -17.10
CA GLY A 133 -1.19 -5.06 -17.99
C GLY A 133 -1.07 -6.49 -17.45
N TYR A 134 -0.69 -6.65 -16.18
CA TYR A 134 -0.65 -7.95 -15.51
C TYR A 134 -2.00 -8.68 -15.57
N SER A 135 -3.08 -7.99 -15.19
CA SER A 135 -4.43 -8.56 -15.17
C SER A 135 -4.92 -8.94 -16.57
N TRP A 136 -4.56 -8.17 -17.60
CA TRP A 136 -4.89 -8.50 -18.98
C TRP A 136 -4.17 -9.79 -19.41
N ILE A 137 -2.86 -9.90 -19.14
CA ILE A 137 -2.07 -11.07 -19.53
C ILE A 137 -2.53 -12.33 -18.79
N VAL A 138 -2.78 -12.24 -17.47
CA VAL A 138 -3.07 -13.42 -16.64
C VAL A 138 -4.56 -13.79 -16.62
N LYS A 139 -5.45 -12.78 -16.63
CA LYS A 139 -6.91 -12.96 -16.46
C LYS A 139 -7.69 -12.71 -17.74
N GLY A 140 -7.05 -12.26 -18.82
CA GLY A 140 -7.66 -11.99 -20.12
C GLY A 140 -8.47 -10.70 -20.21
N LYS A 141 -8.76 -10.05 -19.07
CA LYS A 141 -9.55 -8.82 -18.99
C LYS A 141 -9.03 -7.91 -17.87
N PRO A 142 -8.79 -6.61 -18.14
CA PRO A 142 -8.51 -5.64 -17.10
C PRO A 142 -9.75 -5.36 -16.24
N SER A 143 -9.56 -5.00 -14.98
CA SER A 143 -10.63 -4.55 -14.08
C SER A 143 -10.33 -3.17 -13.52
N VAL A 144 -11.37 -2.35 -13.35
CA VAL A 144 -11.23 -0.99 -12.79
C VAL A 144 -10.74 -1.05 -11.34
N VAL A 145 -11.26 -1.99 -10.55
CA VAL A 145 -10.81 -2.24 -9.17
C VAL A 145 -9.33 -2.60 -9.14
N GLY A 146 -8.86 -3.44 -10.07
CA GLY A 146 -7.45 -3.76 -10.22
C GLY A 146 -6.61 -2.56 -10.63
N GLY A 147 -7.10 -1.71 -11.54
CA GLY A 147 -6.41 -0.50 -11.95
C GLY A 147 -6.21 0.50 -10.81
N VAL A 148 -7.23 0.72 -9.97
CA VAL A 148 -7.09 1.61 -8.81
C VAL A 148 -6.25 1.00 -7.69
N ALA A 149 -6.30 -0.32 -7.49
CA ALA A 149 -5.40 -1.03 -6.57
C ALA A 149 -3.94 -0.92 -7.04
N GLY A 150 -3.69 -1.11 -8.34
CA GLY A 150 -2.38 -0.92 -8.95
C GLY A 150 -1.86 0.51 -8.81
N ALA A 151 -2.74 1.51 -8.91
CA ALA A 151 -2.35 2.88 -8.70
C ALA A 151 -1.88 3.12 -7.25
N VAL A 152 -2.62 2.61 -6.26
CA VAL A 152 -2.22 2.65 -4.85
C VAL A 152 -0.90 1.89 -4.64
N ALA A 153 -0.72 0.72 -5.24
CA ALA A 153 0.54 -0.01 -5.19
C ALA A 153 1.73 0.80 -5.74
N GLY A 154 1.54 1.51 -6.85
CA GLY A 154 2.55 2.42 -7.39
C GLY A 154 2.89 3.58 -6.44
N LEU A 155 1.88 4.15 -5.79
CA LEU A 155 2.06 5.19 -4.77
C LEU A 155 2.82 4.66 -3.54
N VAL A 156 2.51 3.45 -3.09
CA VAL A 156 3.25 2.76 -2.01
C VAL A 156 4.70 2.53 -2.42
N ALA A 157 4.94 1.99 -3.61
CA ALA A 157 6.28 1.64 -4.09
C ALA A 157 7.21 2.85 -4.20
N ILE A 158 6.70 4.02 -4.63
CA ILE A 158 7.52 5.24 -4.76
C ILE A 158 7.76 5.95 -3.43
N THR A 159 6.92 5.72 -2.41
CA THR A 159 6.95 6.43 -1.12
C THR A 159 8.35 6.51 -0.48
N PRO A 160 9.13 5.42 -0.32
CA PRO A 160 10.48 5.52 0.25
C PRO A 160 11.47 6.26 -0.64
N ALA A 161 11.21 6.32 -1.96
CA ALA A 161 12.13 6.81 -2.98
C ALA A 161 11.78 8.22 -3.51
N ALA A 162 10.61 8.77 -3.19
CA ALA A 162 10.06 9.94 -3.85
C ALA A 162 10.95 11.20 -3.78
N GLY A 163 11.76 11.34 -2.74
CA GLY A 163 12.71 12.44 -2.58
C GLY A 163 14.11 12.18 -3.14
N PHE A 164 14.35 11.03 -3.77
CA PHE A 164 15.69 10.55 -4.15
C PHE A 164 15.83 10.14 -5.61
N VAL A 165 14.72 9.98 -6.35
CA VAL A 165 14.75 9.43 -7.71
C VAL A 165 14.18 10.40 -8.75
N ASP A 166 14.56 10.18 -10.00
CA ASP A 166 14.07 10.94 -11.14
C ASP A 166 12.74 10.35 -11.72
N PRO A 167 12.08 11.06 -12.66
CA PRO A 167 10.85 10.59 -13.28
C PRO A 167 10.95 9.24 -14.01
N LEU A 168 12.09 8.89 -14.60
CA LEU A 168 12.23 7.64 -15.36
C LEU A 168 12.31 6.44 -14.41
N ALA A 169 13.06 6.60 -13.31
CA ALA A 169 13.07 5.63 -12.22
C ALA A 169 11.68 5.47 -11.59
N ALA A 170 10.92 6.57 -11.44
CA ALA A 170 9.55 6.52 -10.91
C ALA A 170 8.59 5.69 -11.78
N ILE A 171 8.72 5.76 -13.12
CA ILE A 171 7.97 4.90 -14.05
C ILE A 171 8.30 3.43 -13.77
N ALA A 172 9.58 3.08 -13.66
CA ALA A 172 10.01 1.71 -13.43
C ALA A 172 9.51 1.19 -12.07
N ILE A 173 9.68 1.96 -11.00
CA ILE A 173 9.21 1.63 -9.64
C ILE A 173 7.70 1.42 -9.63
N GLY A 174 6.95 2.35 -10.24
CA GLY A 174 5.49 2.25 -10.32
C GLY A 174 5.05 1.00 -11.08
N LEU A 175 5.54 0.80 -12.30
CA LEU A 175 5.19 -0.37 -13.14
C LEU A 175 5.48 -1.69 -12.42
N ILE A 176 6.69 -1.84 -11.86
CA ILE A 176 7.10 -3.04 -11.13
C ILE A 176 6.24 -3.23 -9.89
N GLY A 177 6.00 -2.16 -9.12
CA GLY A 177 5.12 -2.19 -7.95
C GLY A 177 3.72 -2.70 -8.30
N GLY A 178 3.09 -2.15 -9.33
CA GLY A 178 1.76 -2.58 -9.78
C GLY A 178 1.72 -4.04 -10.25
N ILE A 179 2.71 -4.50 -11.02
CA ILE A 179 2.79 -5.88 -11.50
C ILE A 179 2.98 -6.85 -10.32
N LEU A 180 3.95 -6.58 -9.44
CA LEU A 180 4.27 -7.45 -8.32
C LEU A 180 3.12 -7.53 -7.31
N SER A 181 2.41 -6.43 -7.08
CA SER A 181 1.26 -6.42 -6.17
C SER A 181 0.11 -7.26 -6.73
N GLY A 182 -0.18 -7.14 -8.03
CA GLY A 182 -1.19 -7.98 -8.69
C GLY A 182 -0.83 -9.47 -8.63
N PHE A 183 0.44 -9.80 -8.83
CA PHE A 183 0.97 -11.15 -8.65
C PHE A 183 0.87 -11.63 -7.20
N ALA A 184 1.21 -10.78 -6.22
CA ALA A 184 1.17 -11.11 -4.80
C ALA A 184 -0.26 -11.42 -4.32
N VAL A 185 -1.27 -10.68 -4.79
CA VAL A 185 -2.69 -10.99 -4.52
C VAL A 185 -3.06 -12.39 -5.00
N ASP A 186 -2.75 -12.68 -6.26
CA ASP A 186 -3.06 -13.99 -6.84
C ASP A 186 -2.33 -15.11 -6.10
N LEU A 187 -1.05 -14.91 -5.74
CA LEU A 187 -0.25 -15.85 -4.97
C LEU A 187 -0.83 -16.10 -3.57
N LEU A 188 -1.19 -15.05 -2.84
CA LEU A 188 -1.73 -15.17 -1.49
C LEU A 188 -3.09 -15.86 -1.47
N LYS A 189 -3.99 -15.48 -2.38
CA LYS A 189 -5.35 -16.04 -2.42
C LYS A 189 -5.37 -17.45 -2.98
N LYS A 190 -4.70 -17.71 -4.11
CA LYS A 190 -4.79 -18.99 -4.82
C LYS A 190 -3.88 -20.06 -4.22
N ASN A 191 -2.65 -19.70 -3.81
CA ASN A 191 -1.66 -20.67 -3.38
C ASN A 191 -1.61 -20.81 -1.85
N PHE A 192 -1.63 -19.69 -1.13
CA PHE A 192 -1.56 -19.71 0.34
C PHE A 192 -2.93 -19.71 1.03
N GLY A 193 -4.00 -19.42 0.29
CA GLY A 193 -5.34 -19.33 0.83
C GLY A 193 -5.47 -18.31 1.95
N VAL A 194 -4.74 -17.20 1.89
CA VAL A 194 -4.87 -16.13 2.88
C VAL A 194 -5.98 -15.18 2.46
N ASP A 195 -6.94 -14.94 3.36
CA ASP A 195 -8.03 -13.99 3.15
C ASP A 195 -7.67 -12.61 3.70
N ASP A 196 -6.80 -11.89 3.00
CA ASP A 196 -6.68 -10.45 3.19
C ASP A 196 -7.86 -9.77 2.49
N ALA A 197 -8.80 -9.22 3.27
CA ALA A 197 -10.13 -8.92 2.74
C ALA A 197 -10.14 -7.87 1.63
N LEU A 198 -9.21 -6.90 1.70
CA LEU A 198 -9.03 -5.84 0.70
C LEU A 198 -7.65 -5.88 0.05
N ASP A 199 -6.95 -7.01 0.12
CA ASP A 199 -5.61 -7.20 -0.45
C ASP A 199 -4.59 -6.16 0.05
N VAL A 200 -4.66 -5.77 1.32
CA VAL A 200 -3.89 -4.66 1.90
C VAL A 200 -2.39 -4.94 1.98
N PHE A 201 -1.99 -6.20 2.15
CA PHE A 201 -0.59 -6.58 2.23
C PHE A 201 0.15 -6.45 0.89
N ALA A 202 -0.55 -6.78 -0.20
CA ALA A 202 0.03 -6.89 -1.54
C ALA A 202 0.35 -5.52 -2.12
#